data_AF-A0A835BUT1-F1
#
_entry.id   AF-A0A835BUT1-F1
#
_cell.length_a   1.000
_cell.length_b   1.000
_cell.length_c   1.000
_cell.angle_alpha   90.00
_cell.angle_beta   90.00
_cell.angle_gamma   90.00
#
_symmetry.space_group_name_H-M   'P 1'
#
loop_
_entity.id
_entity.type
_entity.pdbx_description
1 polymer ?
#
loop_
_entity_poly.entity_id
_entity_poly.type
_entity_poly.pdbx_seq_one_letter_code
_entity_poly.pdbx_strand_id
1 'polypeptide(L)'
;MDPAAPGRFHTLQEAFKSSSHCILTSCSRELVRRSFPSFTDAERERLYRMLIRVMKSMHANIEEEFDELCQTRQVAAALDKIDEFEEEQNLDVLASEKTSIEEVEEKVSRAKKDEIEHLKGLLKKAEESNNALKARIELLKKGEDSTASRDLLNKLTQLNSECVREQ
;
A
#
# COMPACT_ATOMS: atom_id res chain seq x y z
N MET A 1 14.73 31.64 -21.34
CA MET A 1 14.69 30.23 -20.93
C MET A 1 15.29 30.19 -19.55
N ASP A 2 14.48 29.90 -18.54
CA ASP A 2 15.01 29.66 -17.21
C ASP A 2 15.86 28.39 -17.24
N PRO A 3 17.04 28.38 -16.60
CA PRO A 3 17.82 27.15 -16.49
C PRO A 3 16.98 26.10 -15.76
N ALA A 4 17.02 24.86 -16.24
CA ALA A 4 16.44 23.73 -15.53
C ALA A 4 16.93 23.74 -14.09
N ALA A 5 16.00 23.60 -13.14
CA ALA A 5 16.34 23.61 -11.72
C ALA A 5 17.41 22.52 -11.45
N PRO A 6 18.43 22.79 -10.61
CA PRO A 6 19.40 21.76 -10.27
C PRO A 6 18.70 20.58 -9.60
N GLY A 7 19.03 19.36 -10.02
CA GLY A 7 18.49 18.13 -9.43
C GLY A 7 18.73 18.06 -7.91
N ARG A 8 17.90 17.29 -7.21
CA ARG A 8 17.94 17.21 -5.73
C ARG A 8 19.31 16.78 -5.20
N PHE A 9 19.96 15.84 -5.89
CA PHE A 9 21.29 15.36 -5.48
C PHE A 9 22.37 16.46 -5.58
N HIS A 10 22.38 17.23 -6.66
CA HIS A 10 23.31 18.36 -6.82
C HIS A 10 23.10 19.40 -5.71
N THR A 11 21.85 19.71 -5.39
CA THR A 11 21.50 20.65 -4.31
C THR A 11 21.99 20.14 -2.95
N LEU A 12 21.86 18.84 -2.68
CA LEU A 12 22.39 18.21 -1.47
C LEU A 12 23.93 18.32 -1.39
N GLN A 13 24.64 18.03 -2.48
CA GLN A 13 26.11 18.12 -2.52
C GLN A 13 26.60 19.55 -2.27
N GLU A 14 26.01 20.54 -2.94
CA GLU A 14 26.36 21.95 -2.75
C GLU A 14 26.06 22.42 -1.32
N ALA A 15 24.90 22.07 -0.77
CA ALA A 15 24.54 22.40 0.61
C ALA A 15 25.53 21.79 1.61
N PHE A 16 25.94 20.54 1.39
CA PHE A 16 26.92 19.87 2.25
C PHE A 16 28.29 20.55 2.19
N LYS A 17 28.83 20.79 0.99
CA LYS A 17 30.12 21.50 0.80
C LYS A 17 30.11 22.89 1.41
N SER A 18 29.02 23.64 1.23
CA SER A 18 28.89 24.96 1.85
C SER A 18 28.88 24.89 3.38
N SER A 19 28.18 23.90 3.94
CA SER A 19 28.07 23.70 5.38
C SER A 19 29.40 23.23 6.00
N SER A 20 30.08 22.26 5.37
CA SER A 20 31.39 21.78 5.79
C SER A 20 32.41 22.91 5.74
N HIS A 21 32.38 23.72 4.68
CA HIS A 21 33.22 24.89 4.54
C HIS A 21 33.04 25.85 5.73
N CYS A 22 31.79 26.24 6.03
CA CYS A 22 31.45 27.15 7.13
C CYS A 22 31.89 26.64 8.50
N ILE A 23 31.66 25.37 8.80
CA ILE A 23 31.99 24.78 10.11
C ILE A 23 33.49 24.76 10.35
N LEU A 24 34.28 24.50 9.31
CA LEU A 24 35.72 24.30 9.40
C LEU A 24 36.54 25.57 9.10
N THR A 25 35.92 26.72 8.81
CA THR A 25 36.65 27.97 8.47
C THR A 25 37.06 28.88 9.63
N SER A 26 36.97 28.44 10.88
CA SER A 26 37.02 29.38 12.01
C SER A 26 38.23 29.19 12.92
N CYS A 27 39.42 29.64 12.48
CA CYS A 27 40.51 29.95 13.41
C CYS A 27 41.20 31.25 13.01
N SER A 28 41.04 32.30 13.82
CA SER A 28 41.80 33.53 13.67
C SER A 28 43.09 33.45 14.48
N ARG A 29 44.14 34.17 14.04
CA ARG A 29 45.37 34.31 14.83
C ARG A 29 45.10 34.85 16.24
N GLU A 30 44.13 35.76 16.34
CA GLU A 30 43.73 36.35 17.61
C GLU A 30 43.12 35.33 18.56
N LEU A 31 42.30 34.41 18.04
CA LEU A 31 41.76 33.32 18.82
C LEU A 31 42.90 32.44 19.39
N VAL A 32 43.91 32.12 18.58
CA VAL A 32 45.09 31.37 19.05
C VAL A 32 45.86 32.15 20.13
N ARG A 33 46.05 33.46 19.96
CA ARG A 33 46.70 34.30 20.97
C ARG A 33 45.96 34.30 22.30
N ARG A 34 44.65 34.46 22.26
CA ARG A 34 43.79 34.49 23.45
C ARG A 34 43.71 33.11 24.12
N SER A 35 43.67 32.04 23.35
CA SER A 35 43.56 30.67 23.88
C SER A 35 44.87 30.11 24.41
N PHE A 36 46.03 30.60 23.93
CA PHE A 36 47.36 30.13 24.33
C PHE A 36 48.25 31.29 24.80
N PRO A 37 47.91 31.95 25.93
CA PRO A 37 48.65 33.11 26.41
C PRO A 37 50.05 32.77 26.93
N SER A 38 50.24 31.55 27.45
CA SER A 38 51.54 31.07 27.97
C SER A 38 52.57 30.76 26.89
N PHE A 39 52.15 30.67 25.63
CA PHE A 39 53.05 30.36 24.52
C PHE A 39 53.78 31.62 24.07
N THR A 40 54.96 31.46 23.49
CA THR A 40 55.65 32.54 22.78
C THR A 40 54.96 32.86 21.45
N ASP A 41 55.27 34.01 20.86
CA ASP A 41 54.74 34.36 19.54
C ASP A 41 55.13 33.36 18.44
N ALA A 42 56.35 32.81 18.51
CA ALA A 42 56.82 31.81 17.57
C ALA A 42 56.03 30.49 17.67
N GLU A 43 55.73 30.04 18.89
CA GLU A 43 54.93 28.84 19.14
C GLU A 43 53.48 29.03 18.67
N ARG A 44 52.87 30.18 18.98
CA ARG A 44 51.52 30.53 18.52
C ARG A 44 51.41 30.57 16.99
N GLU A 45 52.41 31.16 16.32
CA GLU A 45 52.42 31.21 14.86
C GLU A 45 52.61 29.82 14.24
N ARG A 46 53.45 28.97 14.85
CA ARG A 46 53.59 27.56 14.42
C ARG A 46 52.30 26.78 14.61
N LEU A 47 51.62 26.96 15.74
CA LEU A 47 50.32 26.34 16.04
C LEU A 47 49.24 26.81 15.05
N TYR A 48 49.15 28.11 14.78
CA TYR A 48 48.22 28.66 13.81
C TYR A 48 48.38 28.05 12.41
N ARG A 49 49.63 27.95 11.91
CA ARG A 49 49.92 27.28 10.64
C ARG A 49 49.54 25.81 10.64
N MET A 50 49.76 25.11 11.76
CA MET A 50 49.36 23.72 11.90
C MET A 50 47.83 23.56 11.87
N LEU A 51 47.10 24.42 12.59
CA LEU A 51 45.63 24.43 12.60
C LEU A 51 45.06 24.63 11.19
N ILE A 52 45.60 25.57 10.40
CA ILE A 52 45.18 25.76 9.00
C ILE A 52 45.38 24.47 8.19
N ARG A 53 46.52 23.80 8.35
CA ARG A 53 46.81 22.56 7.61
C ARG A 53 45.84 21.45 8.00
N VAL A 54 45.57 21.30 9.30
CA VAL A 54 44.60 20.32 9.81
C VAL A 54 43.21 20.62 9.27
N MET A 55 42.75 21.88 9.34
CA MET A 55 41.44 22.29 8.82
C MET A 55 41.30 21.97 7.33
N LYS A 56 42.30 22.32 6.51
CA LYS A 56 42.31 22.01 5.07
C LYS A 56 42.27 20.51 4.79
N SER A 57 43.00 19.71 5.56
CA SER A 57 42.98 18.25 5.41
C SER A 57 41.61 17.68 5.83
N MET A 58 41.02 18.21 6.91
CA MET A 58 39.70 17.79 7.36
C MET A 58 38.61 18.15 6.35
N HIS A 59 38.66 19.32 5.71
CA HIS A 59 37.75 19.69 4.63
C HIS A 59 37.75 18.64 3.52
N ALA A 60 38.93 18.32 2.99
CA ALA A 60 39.06 17.37 1.90
C ALA A 60 38.56 15.97 2.30
N ASN A 61 38.97 15.48 3.47
CA ASN A 61 38.57 14.15 3.94
C ASN A 61 37.05 14.04 4.17
N ILE A 62 36.42 15.07 4.74
CA ILE A 62 34.98 15.05 5.02
C ILE A 62 34.16 15.10 3.72
N GLU A 63 34.61 15.87 2.72
CA GLU A 63 33.96 15.89 1.40
C GLU A 63 34.10 14.54 0.68
N GLU A 64 35.29 13.93 0.72
CA GLU A 64 35.53 12.59 0.15
C GLU A 64 34.69 11.51 0.84
N GLU A 65 34.69 11.45 2.17
CA GLU A 65 33.87 10.49 2.94
C GLU A 65 32.38 10.65 2.66
N PHE A 66 31.91 11.90 2.50
CA PHE A 66 30.52 12.17 2.15
C PHE A 66 30.16 11.65 0.75
N ASP A 67 31.01 11.90 -0.24
CA ASP A 67 30.79 11.42 -1.61
C ASP A 67 30.83 9.87 -1.66
N GLU A 68 31.74 9.22 -0.94
CA GLU A 68 31.79 7.76 -0.80
C GLU A 68 30.53 7.20 -0.15
N LEU A 69 30.03 7.83 0.92
CA LEU A 69 28.79 7.45 1.58
C LEU A 69 27.58 7.57 0.65
N CYS A 70 27.50 8.66 -0.11
CA CYS A 70 26.44 8.89 -1.09
C CYS A 70 26.45 7.83 -2.19
N GLN A 71 27.64 7.48 -2.70
CA GLN A 71 27.81 6.41 -3.69
C GLN A 71 27.40 5.04 -3.11
N THR A 72 27.94 4.69 -1.94
CA THR A 72 27.68 3.41 -1.27
C THR A 72 26.19 3.19 -1.02
N ARG A 73 25.49 4.26 -0.63
CA ARG A 73 24.04 4.21 -0.34
C ARG A 73 23.16 4.49 -1.55
N GLN A 74 23.74 4.70 -2.73
CA GLN A 74 23.03 5.03 -3.97
C GLN A 74 22.10 6.24 -3.80
N VAL A 75 22.53 7.26 -3.05
CA VAL A 75 21.72 8.45 -2.74
C VAL A 75 21.35 9.20 -4.01
N ALA A 76 22.28 9.32 -4.96
CA ALA A 76 22.03 9.95 -6.25
C ALA A 76 20.87 9.26 -6.98
N ALA A 77 20.95 7.94 -7.18
CA ALA A 77 19.91 7.18 -7.87
C ALA A 77 18.55 7.23 -7.14
N ALA A 78 18.55 7.32 -5.81
CA ALA A 78 17.31 7.47 -5.05
C ALA A 78 16.67 8.85 -5.25
N LEU A 79 17.47 9.92 -5.24
CA LEU A 79 16.99 11.28 -5.47
C LEU A 79 16.59 11.52 -6.92
N ASP A 80 17.33 10.97 -7.89
CA ASP A 80 17.02 11.05 -9.31
C ASP A 80 15.63 10.42 -9.60
N LYS A 81 15.30 9.28 -8.97
CA LYS A 81 13.96 8.69 -9.09
C LYS A 81 12.86 9.58 -8.52
N ILE A 82 13.13 10.35 -7.47
CA ILE A 82 12.15 11.29 -6.92
C ILE A 82 11.97 12.48 -7.88
N ASP A 83 13.06 12.96 -8.49
CA ASP A 83 13.02 13.98 -9.54
C ASP A 83 12.18 13.48 -10.73
N GLU A 84 12.42 12.25 -11.21
CA GLU A 84 11.63 11.60 -12.26
C GLU A 84 10.14 11.48 -11.89
N PHE A 85 9.81 11.00 -10.69
CA PHE A 85 8.41 10.87 -10.26
C PHE A 85 7.68 12.21 -10.13
N GLU A 86 8.38 13.27 -9.72
CA GLU A 86 7.81 14.62 -9.66
C GLU A 86 7.57 15.17 -11.06
N GLU A 87 8.51 14.97 -11.99
CA GLU A 87 8.32 15.33 -13.40
C GLU A 87 7.15 14.56 -14.02
N GLU A 88 7.08 13.25 -13.80
CA GLU A 88 5.96 12.41 -14.27
C GLU A 88 4.61 12.89 -13.72
N GLN A 89 4.52 13.18 -12.42
CA GLN A 89 3.27 13.70 -11.84
C GLN A 89 2.88 15.07 -12.37
N ASN A 90 3.86 15.96 -12.61
CA ASN A 90 3.59 17.28 -13.16
C ASN A 90 3.14 17.22 -14.63
N LEU A 91 3.62 16.22 -15.39
CA LEU A 91 3.25 16.01 -16.79
C LEU A 91 1.93 15.26 -16.94
N ASP A 92 1.62 14.32 -16.04
CA ASP A 92 0.35 13.60 -16.04
C ASP A 92 -0.73 14.38 -15.27
N VAL A 93 -1.20 15.47 -15.89
CA VAL A 93 -2.37 16.25 -15.43
C VAL A 93 -3.60 15.36 -15.23
N LEU A 94 -3.68 14.21 -15.92
CA LEU A 94 -4.76 13.23 -15.78
C LEU A 94 -4.53 12.20 -14.67
N ALA A 95 -3.32 11.97 -14.15
CA ALA A 95 -3.06 11.06 -13.01
C ALA A 95 -3.60 11.62 -11.69
N SER A 96 -3.53 12.94 -11.52
CA SER A 96 -4.16 13.63 -10.40
C SER A 96 -5.69 13.45 -10.38
N GLU A 97 -6.30 13.13 -11.54
CA GLU A 97 -7.75 12.91 -11.69
C GLU A 97 -8.12 11.42 -11.82
N LYS A 98 -7.24 10.55 -12.35
CA LYS A 98 -7.45 9.11 -12.58
C LYS A 98 -7.31 8.21 -11.36
N THR A 99 -6.84 8.76 -10.24
CA THR A 99 -7.02 8.14 -8.93
C THR A 99 -8.01 8.93 -8.08
N SER A 100 -8.92 9.67 -8.71
CA SER A 100 -10.05 10.25 -7.98
C SER A 100 -10.85 9.13 -7.34
N ILE A 101 -11.25 9.37 -6.09
CA ILE A 101 -12.15 8.52 -5.31
C ILE A 101 -13.40 8.16 -6.14
N GLU A 102 -13.80 9.06 -7.03
CA GLU A 102 -14.95 8.93 -7.94
C GLU A 102 -14.81 7.79 -8.95
N GLU A 103 -13.62 7.59 -9.55
CA GLU A 103 -13.39 6.46 -10.48
C GLU A 103 -13.38 5.11 -9.74
N VAL A 104 -12.86 5.09 -8.51
CA VAL A 104 -12.90 3.90 -7.64
C VAL A 104 -14.34 3.59 -7.24
N GLU A 105 -15.11 4.60 -6.88
CA GLU A 105 -16.52 4.48 -6.52
C GLU A 105 -17.35 3.96 -7.71
N GLU A 106 -17.10 4.43 -8.94
CA GLU A 106 -17.81 3.97 -10.12
C GLU A 106 -17.51 2.49 -10.43
N LYS A 107 -16.23 2.08 -10.37
CA LYS A 107 -15.81 0.69 -10.60
C LYS A 107 -16.42 -0.25 -9.56
N VAL A 108 -16.37 0.13 -8.28
CA VAL A 108 -16.95 -0.66 -7.18
C VAL A 108 -18.47 -0.75 -7.31
N SER A 109 -19.13 0.36 -7.65
CA SER A 109 -20.58 0.40 -7.85
C SER A 109 -21.02 -0.52 -8.98
N ARG A 110 -20.29 -0.53 -10.10
CA ARG A 110 -20.56 -1.41 -11.24
C ARG A 110 -20.41 -2.88 -10.86
N ALA A 111 -19.28 -3.24 -10.23
CA ALA A 111 -19.03 -4.61 -9.79
C ALA A 111 -20.11 -5.10 -8.81
N LYS A 112 -20.53 -4.25 -7.86
CA LYS A 112 -21.59 -4.58 -6.90
C LYS A 112 -22.96 -4.74 -7.57
N LYS A 113 -23.26 -3.94 -8.59
CA LYS A 113 -24.50 -4.07 -9.36
C LYS A 113 -24.55 -5.41 -10.12
N ASP A 114 -23.46 -5.78 -10.77
CA ASP A 114 -23.36 -7.05 -11.50
C ASP A 114 -23.49 -8.26 -10.55
N GLU A 115 -22.88 -8.18 -9.36
CA GLU A 115 -23.01 -9.19 -8.31
C GLU A 115 -24.46 -9.33 -7.82
N ILE A 116 -25.18 -8.21 -7.63
CA ILE A 116 -26.60 -8.22 -7.25
C ILE A 116 -27.46 -8.88 -8.34
N GLU A 117 -27.24 -8.57 -9.62
CA GLU A 117 -27.99 -9.20 -10.71
C GLU A 117 -27.72 -10.71 -10.78
N HIS A 118 -26.47 -11.12 -10.61
CA HIS A 118 -26.11 -12.53 -10.56
C HIS A 118 -26.81 -13.28 -9.42
N LEU A 119 -26.77 -12.71 -8.20
CA LEU A 119 -27.41 -13.30 -7.01
C LEU A 119 -28.94 -13.36 -7.15
N LYS A 120 -29.57 -12.33 -7.73
CA LYS A 120 -31.01 -12.35 -8.05
C LYS A 120 -31.35 -13.49 -9.02
N GLY A 121 -30.52 -13.71 -10.03
CA GLY A 121 -30.69 -14.82 -10.98
C GLY A 121 -30.60 -16.19 -10.32
N LEU A 122 -29.66 -16.38 -9.40
CA LEU A 122 -29.53 -17.62 -8.62
C LEU A 122 -30.72 -17.84 -7.69
N LEU A 123 -31.17 -16.79 -6.99
CA LEU A 123 -32.31 -16.86 -6.09
C LEU A 123 -33.58 -17.29 -6.82
N LYS A 124 -33.86 -16.69 -7.98
CA LYS A 124 -35.02 -17.04 -8.81
C LYS A 124 -35.03 -18.52 -9.21
N LYS A 125 -33.88 -19.05 -9.64
CA LYS A 125 -33.76 -20.48 -9.98
C LYS A 125 -34.00 -21.38 -8.78
N ALA A 126 -33.50 -21.00 -7.61
CA ALA A 126 -33.73 -21.74 -6.38
C ALA A 126 -35.21 -21.73 -5.96
N GLU A 127 -35.89 -20.59 -6.08
CA GLU A 127 -37.32 -20.46 -5.81
C GLU A 127 -38.18 -21.30 -6.76
N GLU A 128 -37.88 -21.28 -8.07
CA GLU A 128 -38.56 -22.10 -9.08
C GLU A 128 -38.43 -23.60 -8.75
N SER A 129 -37.21 -24.06 -8.43
CA SER A 129 -36.96 -25.44 -8.02
C SER A 129 -37.71 -25.80 -6.73
N ASN A 130 -37.75 -24.91 -5.74
CA ASN A 130 -38.44 -25.16 -4.48
C ASN A 130 -39.96 -25.25 -4.67
N ASN A 131 -40.54 -24.38 -5.51
CA ASN A 131 -41.95 -24.44 -5.87
C ASN A 131 -42.32 -25.73 -6.60
N ALA A 132 -41.47 -26.19 -7.53
CA ALA A 132 -41.68 -27.47 -8.21
C ALA A 132 -41.65 -28.66 -7.23
N LEU A 133 -40.72 -28.65 -6.27
CA LEU A 133 -40.64 -29.67 -5.22
C LEU A 133 -41.87 -29.64 -4.30
N LYS A 134 -42.32 -28.46 -3.88
CA LYS A 134 -43.55 -28.32 -3.08
C LYS A 134 -44.77 -28.87 -3.82
N ALA A 135 -44.94 -28.53 -5.10
CA ALA A 135 -46.04 -29.05 -5.92
C ALA A 135 -46.00 -30.59 -6.01
N ARG A 136 -44.80 -31.18 -6.16
CA ARG A 136 -44.63 -32.63 -6.16
C ARG A 136 -44.99 -33.27 -4.82
N ILE A 137 -44.60 -32.65 -3.70
CA ILE A 137 -44.96 -33.13 -2.35
C ILE A 137 -46.48 -33.09 -2.15
N GLU A 138 -47.16 -32.02 -2.59
CA GLU A 138 -48.63 -31.93 -2.48
C GLU A 138 -49.37 -32.99 -3.30
N LEU A 139 -48.88 -33.32 -4.50
CA LEU A 139 -49.43 -34.39 -5.32
C LEU A 139 -49.30 -35.76 -4.64
N LEU A 140 -48.14 -36.04 -4.04
CA LEU A 140 -47.90 -37.30 -3.32
C LEU A 140 -48.81 -37.43 -2.09
N LYS A 141 -48.98 -36.35 -1.31
CA LYS A 141 -49.91 -36.32 -0.16
C LYS A 141 -51.34 -36.66 -0.57
N LYS A 142 -51.84 -36.08 -1.68
CA LYS A 142 -53.19 -36.37 -2.19
C LYS A 142 -53.35 -37.82 -2.68
N GLY A 143 -52.27 -38.44 -3.17
CA GLY A 143 -52.27 -39.86 -3.56
C GLY A 143 -52.29 -40.82 -2.37
N GLU A 144 -51.61 -40.48 -1.28
CA GLU A 144 -51.65 -41.24 -0.02
C GLU A 144 -53.00 -41.15 0.70
N ASP A 145 -53.72 -40.03 0.57
CA ASP A 145 -55.06 -39.83 1.16
C ASP A 145 -56.20 -40.58 0.42
N SER A 146 -55.87 -41.43 -0.57
CA SER A 146 -56.86 -42.16 -1.37
C SER A 146 -57.80 -42.98 -0.48
N THR A 147 -59.05 -42.53 -0.41
CA THR A 147 -60.16 -43.22 0.24
C THR A 147 -60.31 -44.65 -0.23
N ALA A 148 -59.90 -44.97 -1.46
CA ALA A 148 -59.93 -46.31 -2.03
C ALA A 148 -59.03 -47.31 -1.29
N SER A 149 -57.83 -46.91 -0.85
CA SER A 149 -56.94 -47.78 -0.07
C SER A 149 -57.51 -48.09 1.31
N ARG A 150 -58.17 -47.10 1.93
CA ARG A 150 -58.84 -47.26 3.22
C ARG A 150 -60.09 -48.13 3.11
N ASP A 151 -60.86 -47.96 2.02
CA ASP A 151 -62.09 -48.71 1.75
C ASP A 151 -61.80 -50.18 1.42
N LEU A 152 -60.72 -50.46 0.68
CA LEU A 152 -60.23 -51.81 0.45
C LEU A 152 -59.71 -52.47 1.73
N LEU A 153 -58.99 -51.72 2.58
CA LEU A 153 -58.51 -52.24 3.87
C LEU A 153 -59.68 -52.59 4.80
N ASN A 154 -60.71 -51.75 4.85
CA ASN A 154 -61.93 -51.98 5.62
C ASN A 154 -62.71 -53.20 5.12
N LYS A 155 -62.84 -53.37 3.79
CA LYS A 155 -63.47 -54.56 3.20
C LYS A 155 -62.67 -55.83 3.50
N LEU A 156 -61.34 -55.78 3.44
CA LEU A 156 -60.48 -56.90 3.76
C LEU A 156 -60.59 -57.29 5.24
N THR A 157 -60.62 -56.31 6.15
CA THR A 157 -60.81 -56.58 7.59
C THR A 157 -62.19 -57.14 7.88
N GLN A 158 -63.23 -56.66 7.20
CA GLN A 158 -64.58 -57.21 7.30
C GLN A 158 -64.62 -58.68 6.85
N LEU A 159 -64.08 -59.00 5.66
CA LEU A 159 -64.04 -60.37 5.14
C LEU A 159 -63.24 -61.31 6.05
N ASN A 160 -62.14 -60.84 6.61
CA ASN A 160 -61.34 -61.64 7.55
C ASN A 160 -62.12 -61.94 8.84
N SER A 161 -62.92 -60.98 9.33
CA SER A 161 -63.79 -61.18 10.50
C SER A 161 -65.00 -62.09 10.22
N GLU A 162 -65.48 -62.15 8.98
CA GLU A 162 -66.54 -63.07 8.54
C GLU A 162 -66.00 -64.50 8.41
N CYS A 163 -64.82 -64.67 7.83
CA CYS A 163 -64.15 -65.98 7.69
C CYS A 163 -63.80 -66.63 9.04
N VAL A 164 -63.37 -65.84 10.04
CA VAL A 164 -63.05 -66.34 11.39
C VAL A 164 -64.30 -66.75 12.19
N ARG A 165 -65.51 -66.34 11.78
CA ARG A 165 -66.77 -66.72 12.44
C ARG A 165 -67.42 -67.99 11.86
N GLU A 166 -66.90 -68.50 10.74
CA GLU A 166 -67.41 -69.71 10.07
C GLU A 166 -66.53 -70.96 10.31
N GLN A 167 -65.57 -70.91 11.23
CA GLN A 167 -64.83 -72.06 11.77
C GLN A 167 -65.29 -72.40 13.19
#